data_AF-Q08WH3-F1
#
_entry.id   AF-Q08WH3-F1
#
_cell.length_a   1.000
_cell.length_b   1.000
_cell.length_c   1.000
_cell.angle_alpha   90.00
_cell.angle_beta   90.00
_cell.angle_gamma   90.00
#
_symmetry.space_group_name_H-M   'P 1'
#
loop_
_entity.id
_entity.type
_entity.pdbx_description
1 polymer ?
#
loop_
_entity_poly.entity_id
_entity_poly.type
_entity_poly.pdbx_seq_one_letter_code
_entity_poly.pdbx_strand_id
1 'polypeptide(L)' 'MSVTVYMVRPAILTHLQDKVGALLGNLGVSDTTLFDVLTGKAGPEGKLPFELPSSMDVPHDTAHPLYPTAHGLRY' A
#
# COMPACT_ATOMS: atom_id res chain seq x y z
N MET A 1 12.33 -8.34 4.07
CA MET A 1 11.44 -7.90 5.17
C MET A 1 10.16 -7.36 4.54
N SER A 2 9.01 -7.80 5.01
CA SER A 2 7.70 -7.38 4.51
C SER A 2 6.99 -6.58 5.60
N VAL A 3 6.34 -5.48 5.22
CA VAL A 3 5.60 -4.62 6.14
C VAL A 3 4.16 -4.53 5.69
N THR A 4 3.23 -4.73 6.63
CA THR A 4 1.81 -4.47 6.44
C THR A 4 1.43 -3.19 7.17
N VAL A 5 0.71 -2.30 6.51
CA VAL A 5 0.27 -1.02 7.06
C VAL A 5 -1.25 -1.00 7.02
N TYR A 6 -1.89 -0.97 8.19
CA TYR A 6 -3.32 -0.77 8.28
C TYR A 6 -3.66 0.71 8.04
N MET A 7 -4.45 1.00 7.00
CA MET A 7 -4.74 2.36 6.58
C MET A 7 -6.22 2.53 6.31
N VAL A 8 -6.84 3.53 6.96
CA VAL A 8 -8.20 4.00 6.64
C VAL A 8 -8.20 5.34 5.90
N ARG A 9 -7.00 5.93 5.73
CA ARG A 9 -6.73 7.22 5.07
C ARG A 9 -5.34 7.16 4.42
N PRO A 10 -5.02 8.06 3.47
CA PRO A 10 -3.69 8.15 2.90
C PRO A 10 -2.60 8.29 3.97
N ALA A 11 -1.53 7.51 3.84
CA ALA A 11 -0.36 7.59 4.70
C ALA A 11 0.90 7.86 3.88
N ILE A 12 1.87 8.54 4.48
CA ILE A 12 3.15 8.82 3.85
C ILE A 12 4.09 7.67 4.15
N LEU A 13 4.42 6.90 3.12
CA LEU A 13 5.23 5.68 3.21
C LEU A 13 6.60 5.83 2.51
N THR A 14 6.97 7.04 2.12
CA THR A 14 8.19 7.37 1.35
C THR A 14 9.45 6.83 2.01
N HIS A 15 9.57 6.94 3.34
CA HIS A 15 10.74 6.45 4.08
C HIS A 15 10.83 4.91 4.22
N LEU A 16 9.73 4.20 3.92
CA LEU A 16 9.66 2.75 3.99
C LEU A 16 9.91 2.10 2.64
N GLN A 17 9.59 2.78 1.53
CA GLN A 17 9.66 2.25 0.17
C GLN A 17 10.99 1.55 -0.12
N ASP A 18 12.12 2.21 0.16
CA ASP A 18 13.46 1.68 -0.15
C ASP A 18 14.00 0.69 0.89
N LYS A 19 13.27 0.49 2.00
CA LYS A 19 13.72 -0.33 3.14
C LYS A 19 13.01 -1.68 3.22
N VAL A 20 11.95 -1.87 2.45
CA VAL A 20 11.11 -3.07 2.49
C VAL A 20 11.13 -3.78 1.15
N GLY A 21 11.09 -5.12 1.19
CA GLY A 21 10.96 -5.92 -0.02
C GLY A 21 9.51 -6.01 -0.52
N ALA A 22 8.55 -5.80 0.39
CA ALA A 22 7.13 -5.76 0.09
C ALA A 22 6.40 -4.84 1.07
N LEU A 23 5.51 -4.01 0.53
CA LEU A 23 4.65 -3.10 1.27
C LEU A 23 3.20 -3.48 0.98
N LEU A 24 2.46 -3.94 2.00
CA LEU A 24 1.04 -4.27 1.88
C LEU A 24 0.19 -3.20 2.56
N GLY A 25 -0.72 -2.60 1.79
CA GLY A 25 -1.77 -1.73 2.33
C GLY A 25 -2.96 -2.57 2.79
N ASN A 26 -3.12 -2.73 4.10
CA ASN A 26 -4.26 -3.41 4.69
C ASN A 26 -5.40 -2.40 4.94
N LEU A 27 -6.56 -2.63 4.33
CA LEU A 27 -7.77 -1.79 4.46
C LEU A 27 -8.85 -2.45 5.35
N GLY A 28 -8.47 -3.42 6.19
CA GLY A 28 -9.38 -4.21 7.03
C GLY A 28 -9.56 -5.66 6.58
N VAL A 29 -8.56 -6.24 5.92
CA VAL A 29 -8.57 -7.67 5.58
C VAL A 29 -8.31 -8.51 6.84
N SER A 30 -8.86 -9.72 6.87
CA SER A 30 -8.57 -10.69 7.94
C SER A 30 -7.14 -11.21 7.85
N ASP A 31 -6.60 -11.68 8.98
CA ASP A 31 -5.24 -12.24 9.05
C ASP A 31 -5.05 -13.45 8.13
N THR A 32 -6.09 -14.28 7.98
CA THR A 32 -6.08 -15.45 7.08
C THR A 32 -5.90 -15.03 5.63
N THR A 33 -6.67 -14.04 5.17
CA THR A 33 -6.56 -13.51 3.81
C THR A 33 -5.22 -12.82 3.58
N LEU A 34 -4.74 -12.06 4.58
CA LEU A 34 -3.41 -11.46 4.52
C LEU A 34 -2.31 -12.53 4.34
N PHE A 35 -2.40 -13.62 5.09
CA PHE A 35 -1.43 -14.71 5.02
C PHE A 35 -1.49 -15.47 3.70
N ASP A 36 -2.69 -15.71 3.15
CA ASP A 36 -2.85 -16.36 1.85
C ASP A 36 -2.24 -15.54 0.71
N VAL A 37 -2.36 -14.21 0.76
CA VAL A 37 -1.70 -13.31 -0.20
C VAL A 37 -0.19 -13.33 -0.01
N LEU A 38 0.30 -13.21 1.23
CA LEU A 38 1.74 -13.23 1.53
C LEU A 38 2.42 -14.56 1.16
N THR A 39 1.70 -15.68 1.25
CA THR A 39 2.21 -17.01 0.88
C THR A 39 1.97 -17.38 -0.57
N GLY A 40 1.33 -16.51 -1.36
CA GLY A 40 1.06 -16.74 -2.78
C GLY A 40 -0.05 -17.77 -3.04
N LYS A 41 -0.84 -18.13 -2.03
CA LYS A 41 -2.05 -18.97 -2.19
C LYS A 41 -3.17 -18.20 -2.90
N ALA A 42 -3.19 -16.89 -2.74
CA ALA A 42 -4.08 -15.97 -3.44
C ALA A 42 -3.26 -14.79 -3.99
N GLY A 43 -3.63 -14.27 -5.16
CA GLY A 43 -2.99 -13.10 -5.74
C GLY A 43 -3.55 -11.79 -5.15
N PRO A 44 -2.73 -10.73 -5.03
CA PRO A 44 -3.26 -9.41 -4.70
C PRO A 44 -4.10 -8.86 -5.86
N GLU A 45 -5.38 -8.64 -5.61
CA GLU A 45 -6.31 -8.03 -6.59
C GLU A 45 -6.74 -6.61 -6.20
N GLY A 46 -6.46 -6.23 -4.95
CA GLY A 46 -6.82 -4.94 -4.39
C GLY A 46 -6.15 -3.78 -5.12
N LYS A 47 -6.90 -2.68 -5.22
CA LYS A 47 -6.42 -1.41 -5.76
C LYS A 47 -6.60 -0.33 -4.71
N LEU A 48 -5.66 0.60 -4.65
CA LEU A 48 -5.74 1.72 -3.71
C LEU A 48 -7.00 2.57 -3.99
N PRO A 49 -7.87 2.81 -2.99
CA PRO A 49 -9.07 3.63 -3.17
C PRO A 49 -8.76 5.13 -3.20
N PHE A 50 -7.55 5.53 -2.83
CA PHE A 50 -7.04 6.90 -2.83
C PHE A 50 -5.56 6.91 -3.20
N GLU A 51 -5.02 8.05 -3.62
CA GLU A 51 -3.58 8.21 -3.82
C GLU A 51 -2.82 8.24 -2.50
N LEU A 52 -1.59 7.71 -2.51
CA LEU A 52 -0.66 7.84 -1.38
C LEU A 52 0.29 9.02 -1.66
N PRO A 53 0.26 10.05 -0.80
CA PRO A 53 1.12 11.22 -0.98
C PRO A 53 2.58 10.88 -0.67
N SER A 54 3.49 11.61 -1.32
CA SER A 54 4.93 11.50 -1.07
C SER A 54 5.42 12.39 0.08
N SER A 55 4.66 13.44 0.45
CA SER A 55 4.95 14.37 1.56
C SER A 55 3.68 14.84 2.31
N MET A 56 3.86 15.42 3.51
CA MET A 56 2.80 16.14 4.24
C MET A 56 2.58 17.55 3.72
N ASP A 57 3.57 18.14 3.04
CA ASP A 57 3.63 19.57 2.76
C ASP A 57 2.60 20.04 1.73
N VAL A 58 2.10 19.13 0.88
CA VAL A 58 1.14 19.44 -0.18
C VAL A 58 -0.09 18.54 -0.04
N PRO A 59 -1.24 19.07 0.41
CA PRO A 59 -2.51 18.38 0.30
C PRO A 59 -2.78 18.11 -1.18
N HIS A 60 -2.99 16.85 -1.58
CA HIS A 60 -3.02 16.46 -3.00
C HIS A 60 -1.72 16.82 -3.74
N ASP A 61 -0.60 16.21 -3.33
CA ASP A 61 0.66 16.26 -4.08
C ASP A 61 0.58 15.43 -5.38
N THR A 62 -0.48 15.64 -6.16
CA THR A 62 -0.87 14.86 -7.34
C THR A 62 0.13 15.02 -8.50
N ALA A 63 1.10 15.94 -8.39
CA ALA A 63 2.22 16.02 -9.31
C ALA A 63 3.20 14.84 -9.14
N HIS A 64 3.42 14.40 -7.89
CA HIS A 64 4.38 13.35 -7.55
C HIS A 64 3.86 12.43 -6.42
N PRO A 65 2.74 11.72 -6.62
CA PRO A 65 2.25 10.78 -5.62
C PRO A 65 3.23 9.61 -5.48
N LEU A 66 3.37 9.09 -4.26
CA LEU A 66 4.14 7.87 -4.00
C LEU A 66 3.52 6.68 -4.74
N TYR A 67 2.19 6.57 -4.66
CA TYR A 67 1.39 5.64 -5.44
C TYR A 67 0.08 6.30 -5.87
N PRO A 68 -0.30 6.25 -7.17
CA PRO A 68 -1.54 6.86 -7.63
C PRO A 68 -2.77 6.06 -7.17
N THR A 69 -3.94 6.71 -7.22
CA THR A 69 -5.22 6.01 -7.04
C THR A 69 -5.33 4.83 -8.01
N ALA A 70 -6.00 3.77 -7.56
CA ALA A 70 -6.17 2.51 -8.27
C ALA A 70 -4.87 1.70 -8.52
N HIS A 71 -3.72 2.16 -7.99
CA HIS A 71 -2.49 1.37 -8.01
C HIS A 71 -2.65 0.07 -7.22
N GLY A 72 -2.08 -1.00 -7.75
CA GLY A 72 -2.08 -2.32 -7.15
C GLY A 72 -1.13 -3.22 -7.92
N LEU A 73 -0.29 -3.97 -7.21
CA LEU A 73 0.61 -4.95 -7.80
C LEU A 73 -0.13 -6.26 -8.01
N ARG A 74 0.30 -7.04 -9.02
CA ARG A 74 -0.17 -8.41 -9.28
C ARG A 74 1.05 -9.30 -9.41
N TYR A 75 0.97 -10.51 -8.86
CA TYR A 75 1.96 -11.57 -9.01
C TYR A 75 1.29 -12.93 -8.96
#